data_AF-A0A8T8SQY4-F1
#
_entry.id   AF-A0A8T8SQY4-F1
#
_cell.length_a   1.000
_cell.length_b   1.000
_cell.length_c   1.000
_cell.angle_alpha   90.00
_cell.angle_beta   90.00
_cell.angle_gamma   90.00
#
_symmetry.space_group_name_H-M   'P 1'
#
loop_
_entity.id
_entity.type
_entity.pdbx_description
1 polymer ?
#
loop_
_entity_poly.entity_id
_entity_poly.type
_entity_poly.pdbx_seq_one_letter_code
_entity_poly.pdbx_strand_id
1 'polypeptide(L)'
;MDIYTRFDLPPPPPPSIFSRDHGPGRARFPEFSSVDEVRLFIFRIVVWPDTKDAYVTLPIQVAYLLLLGGYGSYVILRKIADQSWWLFRVCPRRNGNVIIPHTHNTWTLIIGFYGMLLCMLYLAIFAYYIKDEPLAHRGLIFTLLWTPIPFASYYQAWAISYADIDGRAASFASGGSNLAASHRKRKQVPAWLVNWTWALLPFISIGSVLNTALLSDQQWETARHGWYQWRSTYANATEISREMLLDAQDIWTSELRGAHFYTIGNIIWIVNLVGGGTLHVTLAGLLIFRLRRHLQTQRVLHDSVLSPTKAQNPSRLELGNPNSELNHNRSALSG
;
A
#
# COMPACT_ATOMS: atom_id res chain seq x y z
N MET A 1 -13.38 13.53 -46.90
CA MET A 1 -14.09 12.23 -46.88
C MET A 1 -13.46 11.41 -45.79
N ASP A 2 -14.25 10.89 -44.85
CA ASP A 2 -13.79 10.16 -43.67
C ASP A 2 -13.00 8.90 -44.08
N ILE A 3 -11.90 8.59 -43.38
CA ILE A 3 -11.08 7.39 -43.60
C ILE A 3 -11.92 6.11 -43.53
N TYR A 4 -12.93 6.07 -42.67
CA TYR A 4 -13.86 4.94 -42.56
C TYR A 4 -14.67 4.73 -43.83
N THR A 5 -15.16 5.81 -44.43
CA THR A 5 -15.90 5.76 -45.71
C THR A 5 -14.99 5.55 -46.91
N ARG A 6 -13.76 6.08 -46.86
CA ARG A 6 -12.79 6.02 -47.97
C ARG A 6 -12.19 4.62 -48.12
N PHE A 7 -11.91 3.95 -47.00
CA PHE A 7 -11.25 2.64 -46.98
C PHE A 7 -12.16 1.51 -46.48
N ASP A 8 -13.45 1.78 -46.25
CA ASP A 8 -14.42 0.79 -45.77
C ASP A 8 -13.95 0.07 -44.49
N LEU A 9 -13.66 0.86 -43.45
CA LEU A 9 -13.17 0.37 -42.16
C LEU A 9 -14.33 0.00 -41.22
N PRO A 10 -14.17 -1.03 -40.38
CA PRO A 10 -15.18 -1.41 -39.39
C PRO A 10 -15.37 -0.29 -38.36
N PRO A 11 -16.59 -0.10 -37.84
CA PRO A 11 -16.89 0.98 -36.89
C PRO A 11 -16.09 0.82 -35.57
N PRO A 12 -15.92 1.91 -34.81
CA PRO A 12 -15.26 1.83 -33.50
C PRO A 12 -16.01 0.88 -32.55
N PRO A 13 -15.32 0.29 -31.57
CA PRO A 13 -15.95 -0.64 -30.63
C PRO A 13 -17.13 0.03 -29.89
N PRO A 14 -18.11 -0.75 -29.39
CA PRO A 14 -19.23 -0.19 -28.64
C PRO A 14 -18.76 0.37 -27.28
N PRO A 15 -19.49 1.35 -26.70
CA PRO A 15 -19.17 1.91 -25.40
C PRO A 15 -19.23 0.86 -24.30
N SER A 16 -18.28 0.93 -23.36
CA SER A 16 -18.36 0.18 -22.12
C SER A 16 -19.20 0.92 -21.09
N ILE A 17 -19.63 0.21 -20.04
CA ILE A 17 -20.39 0.76 -18.91
C ILE A 17 -19.60 1.86 -18.19
N PHE A 18 -18.27 1.85 -18.31
CA PHE A 18 -17.37 2.84 -17.71
C PHE A 18 -17.01 3.99 -18.66
N SER A 19 -17.57 4.03 -19.87
CA SER A 19 -17.26 5.07 -20.83
C SER A 19 -18.05 6.34 -20.53
N ARG A 20 -17.35 7.48 -20.41
CA ARG A 20 -17.98 8.79 -20.21
C ARG A 20 -18.59 9.36 -21.50
N ASP A 21 -18.02 9.00 -22.64
CA ASP A 21 -18.49 9.41 -23.96
C ASP A 21 -19.14 8.22 -24.66
N HIS A 22 -20.33 8.43 -25.20
CA HIS A 22 -21.10 7.47 -26.00
C HIS A 22 -21.29 7.94 -27.44
N GLY A 23 -20.61 9.02 -27.83
CA GLY A 23 -20.65 9.58 -29.16
C GLY A 23 -19.89 8.76 -30.21
N PRO A 24 -20.08 9.10 -31.50
CA PRO A 24 -19.48 8.38 -32.62
C PRO A 24 -17.96 8.56 -32.75
N GLY A 25 -17.36 9.53 -32.06
CA GLY A 25 -15.91 9.77 -32.05
C GLY A 25 -15.14 8.92 -31.04
N ARG A 26 -15.83 8.17 -30.18
CA ARG A 26 -15.23 7.45 -29.05
C ARG A 26 -14.41 6.26 -29.52
N ALA A 27 -13.15 6.20 -29.07
CA ALA A 27 -12.19 5.14 -29.46
C ALA A 27 -12.01 5.00 -30.99
N ARG A 28 -12.35 6.07 -31.72
CA ARG A 28 -12.24 6.11 -33.18
C ARG A 28 -10.77 6.08 -33.59
N PHE A 29 -10.49 5.27 -34.60
CA PHE A 29 -9.18 5.19 -35.23
C PHE A 29 -8.88 6.55 -35.89
N PRO A 30 -7.68 7.13 -35.70
CA PRO A 30 -7.39 8.47 -36.21
C PRO A 30 -7.48 8.55 -37.74
N GLU A 31 -7.69 9.77 -38.26
CA GLU A 31 -7.61 10.04 -39.69
C GLU A 31 -6.15 10.25 -40.10
N PHE A 32 -5.72 9.53 -41.15
CA PHE A 32 -4.35 9.56 -41.65
C PHE A 32 -4.30 10.05 -43.09
N SER A 33 -3.30 10.89 -43.38
CA SER A 33 -3.05 11.46 -44.70
C SER A 33 -1.90 10.77 -45.42
N SER A 34 -0.95 10.18 -44.68
CA SER A 34 0.23 9.49 -45.23
C SER A 34 0.57 8.20 -44.49
N VAL A 35 1.34 7.32 -45.15
CA VAL A 35 1.85 6.07 -44.53
C VAL A 35 2.73 6.38 -43.32
N ASP A 36 3.50 7.48 -43.36
CA ASP A 36 4.40 7.84 -42.27
C ASP A 36 3.64 8.26 -41.01
N GLU A 37 2.47 8.88 -41.16
CA GLU A 37 1.58 9.17 -40.01
C GLU A 37 1.07 7.87 -39.37
N VAL A 38 0.69 6.87 -40.18
CA VAL A 38 0.26 5.55 -39.67
C VAL A 38 1.42 4.86 -38.96
N ARG A 39 2.62 4.85 -39.56
CA ARG A 39 3.84 4.27 -38.95
C ARG A 39 4.15 4.91 -37.61
N LEU A 40 4.13 6.25 -37.56
CA LEU A 40 4.41 7.00 -36.34
C LEU A 40 3.35 6.71 -35.28
N PHE A 41 2.07 6.69 -35.64
CA PHE A 41 0.99 6.39 -34.71
C PHE A 41 1.14 4.98 -34.11
N ILE A 42 1.31 3.96 -34.95
CA ILE A 42 1.46 2.57 -34.52
C ILE A 42 2.71 2.38 -33.66
N PHE A 43 3.83 3.04 -34.00
CA PHE A 43 5.00 3.06 -33.14
C PHE A 43 4.69 3.65 -31.76
N ARG A 44 4.03 4.82 -31.71
CA ARG A 44 3.77 5.55 -30.46
C ARG A 44 2.77 4.89 -29.52
N ILE A 45 1.81 4.13 -30.03
CA ILE A 45 0.85 3.43 -29.16
C ILE A 45 1.44 2.14 -28.55
N VAL A 46 2.34 1.46 -29.28
CA VAL A 46 2.96 0.19 -28.83
C VAL A 46 4.25 0.44 -28.05
N VAL A 47 5.01 1.48 -28.39
CA VAL A 47 6.22 1.88 -27.67
C VAL A 47 5.86 2.88 -26.56
N TRP A 48 6.31 2.58 -25.34
CA TRP A 48 6.13 3.47 -24.20
C TRP A 48 7.50 3.79 -23.59
N PRO A 49 7.75 5.05 -23.16
CA PRO A 49 6.93 6.26 -23.34
C PRO A 49 6.83 6.79 -24.79
N ASP A 50 5.75 7.52 -25.11
CA ASP A 50 5.55 8.15 -26.43
C ASP A 50 6.48 9.37 -26.65
N THR A 51 6.82 10.10 -25.58
CA THR A 51 7.53 11.39 -25.68
C THR A 51 9.04 11.25 -25.49
N LYS A 52 9.81 11.96 -26.34
CA LYS A 52 11.27 12.08 -26.20
C LYS A 52 11.68 12.61 -24.83
N ASP A 53 10.91 13.56 -24.29
CA ASP A 53 11.17 14.16 -22.98
C ASP A 53 11.11 13.12 -21.86
N ALA A 54 10.19 12.16 -21.94
CA ALA A 54 10.10 11.09 -20.94
C ALA A 54 11.37 10.23 -20.92
N TYR A 55 11.96 9.94 -22.08
CA TYR A 55 13.22 9.19 -22.15
C TYR A 55 14.41 9.95 -21.55
N VAL A 56 14.46 11.27 -21.70
CA VAL A 56 15.50 12.11 -21.07
C VAL A 56 15.41 12.06 -19.54
N THR A 57 14.22 11.84 -18.98
CA THR A 57 14.05 11.72 -17.53
C THR A 57 14.48 10.37 -16.96
N LEU A 58 14.56 9.31 -17.75
CA LEU A 58 14.87 7.96 -17.25
C LEU A 58 16.27 7.86 -16.60
N PRO A 59 17.38 8.37 -17.19
CA PRO A 59 18.68 8.36 -16.53
C PRO A 59 18.69 9.13 -15.20
N ILE A 60 17.94 10.24 -15.13
CA ILE A 60 17.82 11.04 -13.91
C ILE A 60 17.09 10.24 -12.82
N GLN A 61 16.01 9.55 -13.18
CA GLN A 61 15.26 8.68 -12.25
C GLN A 61 16.12 7.50 -11.77
N VAL A 62 16.89 6.87 -12.66
CA VAL A 62 17.83 5.80 -12.31
C VAL A 62 18.89 6.33 -11.34
N ALA A 63 19.54 7.46 -11.64
CA ALA A 63 20.54 8.06 -10.76
C ALA A 63 19.96 8.39 -9.38
N TYR A 64 18.74 8.94 -9.33
CA TYR A 64 18.04 9.22 -8.08
C TYR A 64 17.76 7.95 -7.26
N LEU A 65 17.28 6.87 -7.90
CA LEU A 65 17.03 5.59 -7.23
C LEU A 65 18.33 4.93 -6.72
N LEU A 66 19.43 5.03 -7.47
CA LEU A 66 20.73 4.53 -7.04
C LEU A 66 21.26 5.31 -5.82
N LEU A 67 21.09 6.64 -5.79
CA LEU A 67 21.44 7.46 -4.64
C LEU A 67 20.61 7.08 -3.40
N LEU A 68 19.28 6.92 -3.55
CA LEU A 68 18.42 6.45 -2.46
C LEU A 68 18.80 5.04 -1.99
N GLY A 69 19.11 4.13 -2.92
CA GLY A 69 19.56 2.77 -2.62
C GLY A 69 20.89 2.75 -1.86
N GLY A 70 21.83 3.60 -2.26
CA GLY A 70 23.11 3.79 -1.56
C GLY A 70 22.92 4.31 -0.13
N TYR A 71 22.10 5.33 0.05
CA TYR A 71 21.76 5.87 1.38
C TYR A 71 21.05 4.83 2.26
N GLY A 72 20.06 4.12 1.71
CA GLY A 72 19.35 3.06 2.41
C GLY A 72 20.29 1.93 2.85
N SER A 73 21.20 1.51 1.97
CA SER A 73 22.22 0.50 2.25
C SER A 73 23.16 0.95 3.37
N TYR A 74 23.61 2.21 3.35
CA TYR A 74 24.42 2.79 4.42
C TYR A 74 23.69 2.75 5.79
N VAL A 75 22.41 3.13 5.84
CA VAL A 75 21.61 3.08 7.07
C VAL A 75 21.47 1.64 7.59
N ILE A 76 21.24 0.67 6.71
CA ILE A 76 21.14 -0.74 7.08
C ILE A 76 22.47 -1.25 7.63
N LEU A 77 23.59 -0.98 6.93
CA LEU A 77 24.94 -1.37 7.36
C LEU A 77 25.27 -0.78 8.73
N ARG A 78 24.96 0.50 8.97
CA ARG A 78 25.16 1.14 10.27
C ARG A 78 24.33 0.44 11.36
N LYS A 79 23.07 0.12 11.10
CA LYS A 79 22.23 -0.60 12.07
C LYS A 79 22.75 -2.00 12.40
N ILE A 80 23.30 -2.71 11.40
CA ILE A 80 23.94 -4.01 11.58
C ILE A 80 25.20 -3.86 12.44
N ALA A 81 26.04 -2.85 12.16
CA ALA A 81 27.23 -2.55 12.96
C ALA A 81 26.87 -2.23 14.42
N ASP A 82 25.78 -1.48 14.64
CA ASP A 82 25.25 -1.14 15.96
C ASP A 82 24.45 -2.31 16.61
N GLN A 83 24.44 -3.50 16.01
CA GLN A 83 23.68 -4.69 16.44
C GLN A 83 22.17 -4.44 16.71
N SER A 84 21.61 -3.41 16.09
CA SER A 84 20.21 -3.01 16.25
C SER A 84 19.29 -3.58 15.15
N TRP A 85 19.86 -4.33 14.21
CA TRP A 85 19.15 -4.89 13.07
C TRP A 85 18.40 -6.19 13.42
N TRP A 86 17.08 -6.14 13.37
CA TRP A 86 16.21 -7.32 13.39
C TRP A 86 14.94 -7.05 12.58
N LEU A 87 14.36 -8.08 11.98
CA LEU A 87 13.17 -7.98 11.11
C LEU A 87 11.91 -8.55 11.73
N PHE A 88 12.02 -9.71 12.38
CA PHE A 88 10.91 -10.35 13.06
C PHE A 88 11.38 -10.82 14.43
N ARG A 89 10.54 -10.65 15.45
CA ARG A 89 10.74 -11.21 16.79
C ARG A 89 9.61 -12.18 17.09
N VAL A 90 9.98 -13.32 17.68
CA VAL A 90 9.02 -14.29 18.18
C VAL A 90 8.81 -14.00 19.67
N CYS A 91 7.57 -13.68 20.04
CA CYS A 91 7.19 -13.40 21.40
C CYS A 91 6.33 -14.56 21.95
N PRO A 92 6.81 -15.30 22.97
CA PRO A 92 6.05 -16.38 23.58
C PRO A 92 4.84 -15.80 24.32
N ARG A 93 3.68 -16.45 24.18
CA ARG A 93 2.43 -16.02 24.83
C ARG A 93 1.64 -17.23 25.32
N ARG A 94 0.68 -16.99 26.23
CA ARG A 94 -0.19 -18.01 26.82
C ARG A 94 -0.93 -18.88 25.78
N ASN A 95 -1.23 -18.33 24.60
CA ASN A 95 -1.95 -19.00 23.51
C ASN A 95 -1.06 -19.29 22.27
N GLY A 96 0.26 -19.43 22.48
CA GLY A 96 1.24 -19.75 21.44
C GLY A 96 2.19 -18.59 21.09
N ASN A 97 3.08 -18.83 20.14
CA ASN A 97 4.12 -17.88 19.73
C ASN A 97 3.59 -16.89 18.68
N VAL A 98 3.73 -15.61 18.97
CA VAL A 98 3.35 -14.51 18.07
C VAL A 98 4.59 -14.01 17.33
N ILE A 99 4.45 -13.70 16.04
CA ILE A 99 5.51 -13.08 15.25
C ILE A 99 5.22 -11.57 15.17
N ILE A 100 6.21 -10.75 15.51
CA ILE A 100 6.13 -9.29 15.48
C ILE A 100 7.17 -8.76 14.48
N PRO A 101 6.75 -8.15 13.36
CA PRO A 101 7.67 -7.46 12.46
C PRO A 101 8.22 -6.17 13.08
N HIS A 102 9.45 -5.81 12.71
CA HIS A 102 10.00 -4.50 13.02
C HIS A 102 9.47 -3.47 12.04
N THR A 103 8.64 -2.53 12.51
CA THR A 103 7.94 -1.54 11.67
C THR A 103 8.84 -0.87 10.61
N HIS A 104 9.96 -0.27 11.05
CA HIS A 104 10.84 0.45 10.13
C HIS A 104 11.76 -0.45 9.29
N ASN A 105 12.41 -1.46 9.88
CA ASN A 105 13.35 -2.29 9.12
C ASN A 105 12.63 -3.10 8.03
N THR A 106 11.45 -3.65 8.34
CA THR A 106 10.62 -4.37 7.36
C THR A 106 10.15 -3.45 6.23
N TRP A 107 9.70 -2.22 6.55
CA TRP A 107 9.36 -1.23 5.53
C TRP A 107 10.55 -0.86 4.64
N THR A 108 11.70 -0.53 5.24
CA THR A 108 12.90 -0.13 4.52
C THR A 108 13.36 -1.22 3.55
N LEU A 109 13.33 -2.49 3.96
CA LEU A 109 13.68 -3.59 3.05
C LEU A 109 12.70 -3.74 1.90
N ILE A 110 11.39 -3.72 2.17
CA ILE A 110 10.38 -3.95 1.14
C ILE A 110 10.36 -2.79 0.13
N ILE A 111 10.44 -1.55 0.61
CA ILE A 111 10.52 -0.36 -0.26
C ILE A 111 11.87 -0.27 -0.95
N GLY A 112 12.96 -0.71 -0.33
CA GLY A 112 14.26 -0.84 -0.99
C GLY A 112 14.21 -1.82 -2.16
N PHE A 113 13.59 -2.99 -1.96
CA PHE A 113 13.34 -3.96 -3.02
C PHE A 113 12.46 -3.38 -4.14
N TYR A 114 11.41 -2.64 -3.80
CA TYR A 114 10.60 -1.92 -4.78
C TYR A 114 11.41 -0.90 -5.60
N GLY A 115 12.26 -0.11 -4.94
CA GLY A 115 13.16 0.84 -5.60
C GLY A 115 14.14 0.16 -6.55
N MET A 116 14.65 -1.04 -6.20
CA MET A 116 15.45 -1.85 -7.11
C MET A 116 14.65 -2.31 -8.33
N LEU A 117 13.42 -2.79 -8.16
CA LEU A 117 12.55 -3.18 -9.27
C LEU A 117 12.28 -2.00 -10.22
N LEU A 118 12.00 -0.81 -9.66
CA LEU A 118 11.85 0.41 -10.45
C LEU A 118 13.11 0.77 -11.23
N CYS A 119 14.28 0.68 -10.59
CA CYS A 119 15.56 0.96 -11.23
C CYS A 119 15.80 0.00 -12.41
N MET A 120 15.55 -1.30 -12.21
CA MET A 120 15.69 -2.31 -13.26
C MET A 120 14.69 -2.07 -14.40
N LEU A 121 13.46 -1.68 -14.09
CA LEU A 121 12.45 -1.34 -15.08
C LEU A 121 12.85 -0.12 -15.92
N TYR A 122 13.32 0.97 -15.30
CA TYR A 122 13.75 2.16 -16.04
C TYR A 122 14.96 1.89 -16.93
N LEU A 123 15.93 1.09 -16.45
CA LEU A 123 17.04 0.61 -17.27
C LEU A 123 16.56 -0.24 -18.45
N ALA A 124 15.61 -1.15 -18.22
CA ALA A 124 15.02 -1.96 -19.29
C ALA A 124 14.33 -1.08 -20.34
N ILE A 125 13.45 -0.16 -19.93
CA ILE A 125 12.77 0.78 -20.83
C ILE A 125 13.79 1.57 -21.66
N PHE A 126 14.85 2.08 -21.03
CA PHE A 126 15.90 2.80 -21.74
C PHE A 126 16.67 1.92 -22.74
N ALA A 127 16.94 0.66 -22.39
CA ALA A 127 17.58 -0.28 -23.29
C ALA A 127 16.69 -0.66 -24.49
N TYR A 128 15.38 -0.85 -24.27
CA TYR A 128 14.39 -1.11 -25.33
C TYR A 128 14.20 0.11 -26.24
N TYR A 129 14.27 1.31 -25.68
CA TYR A 129 14.26 2.55 -26.45
C TYR A 129 15.44 2.65 -27.42
N ILE A 130 16.66 2.37 -26.96
CA ILE A 130 17.85 2.38 -27.83
C ILE A 130 17.72 1.36 -28.97
N LYS A 131 16.97 0.28 -28.76
CA LYS A 131 16.74 -0.77 -29.76
C LYS A 131 15.56 -0.47 -30.70
N ASP A 132 14.82 0.62 -30.49
CA ASP A 132 13.55 0.91 -31.18
C ASP A 132 12.55 -0.26 -31.11
N GLU A 133 12.52 -0.93 -29.95
CA GLU A 133 11.67 -2.11 -29.71
C GLU A 133 10.68 -1.88 -28.57
N PRO A 134 9.45 -2.40 -28.70
CA PRO A 134 8.47 -2.35 -27.62
C PRO A 134 8.83 -3.31 -26.47
N LEU A 135 8.56 -2.87 -25.24
CA LEU A 135 8.80 -3.65 -24.04
C LEU A 135 7.88 -4.89 -23.98
N ALA A 136 8.48 -6.07 -23.85
CA ALA A 136 7.74 -7.31 -23.67
C ALA A 136 7.11 -7.41 -22.27
N HIS A 137 5.95 -8.03 -22.20
CA HIS A 137 5.16 -8.26 -20.99
C HIS A 137 4.89 -6.98 -20.17
N ARG A 138 4.75 -5.84 -20.85
CA ARG A 138 4.55 -4.55 -20.18
C ARG A 138 3.27 -4.51 -19.34
N GLY A 139 2.27 -5.34 -19.66
CA GLY A 139 1.00 -5.42 -18.91
C GLY A 139 1.19 -6.02 -17.53
N LEU A 140 1.87 -7.17 -17.47
CA LEU A 140 2.27 -7.79 -16.22
C LEU A 140 3.21 -6.89 -15.43
N ILE A 141 4.24 -6.35 -16.08
CA ILE A 141 5.24 -5.52 -15.43
C ILE A 141 4.58 -4.31 -14.77
N PHE A 142 3.85 -3.47 -15.51
CA PHE A 142 3.29 -2.24 -14.96
C PHE A 142 2.19 -2.51 -13.92
N THR A 143 1.39 -3.55 -14.11
CA THR A 143 0.34 -3.89 -13.14
C THR A 143 0.92 -4.45 -11.85
N LEU A 144 1.92 -5.34 -11.93
CA LEU A 144 2.47 -6.02 -10.74
C LEU A 144 3.61 -5.26 -10.06
N LEU A 145 4.17 -4.22 -10.69
CA LEU A 145 5.24 -3.39 -10.14
C LEU A 145 4.93 -2.88 -8.71
N TRP A 146 3.66 -2.55 -8.45
CA TRP A 146 3.18 -2.01 -7.18
C TRP A 146 3.11 -3.03 -6.04
N THR A 147 3.28 -4.32 -6.33
CA THR A 147 3.13 -5.44 -5.39
C THR A 147 3.85 -5.26 -4.05
N PRO A 148 5.09 -4.73 -3.97
CA PRO A 148 5.77 -4.57 -2.69
C PRO A 148 5.08 -3.58 -1.74
N ILE A 149 4.37 -2.56 -2.24
CA ILE A 149 3.79 -1.50 -1.40
C ILE A 149 2.74 -2.05 -0.40
N PRO A 150 1.78 -2.89 -0.81
CA PRO A 150 0.90 -3.60 0.12
C PRO A 150 1.65 -4.33 1.23
N PHE A 151 2.71 -5.09 0.91
CA PHE A 151 3.50 -5.78 1.95
C PHE A 151 4.07 -4.79 2.95
N ALA A 152 4.62 -3.67 2.46
CA ALA A 152 5.19 -2.65 3.31
C ALA A 152 4.12 -2.05 4.25
N SER A 153 2.95 -1.68 3.71
CA SER A 153 1.85 -1.08 4.47
C SER A 153 1.22 -2.04 5.49
N TYR A 154 0.88 -3.27 5.09
CA TYR A 154 0.25 -4.26 5.96
C TYR A 154 1.22 -4.76 7.03
N TYR A 155 2.51 -4.95 6.74
CA TYR A 155 3.48 -5.37 7.76
C TYR A 155 3.79 -4.25 8.76
N GLN A 156 3.75 -2.99 8.34
CA GLN A 156 3.78 -1.88 9.30
C GLN A 156 2.54 -1.85 10.19
N ALA A 157 1.35 -2.01 9.60
CA ALA A 157 0.10 -2.08 10.37
C ALA A 157 0.11 -3.29 11.34
N TRP A 158 0.63 -4.44 10.90
CA TRP A 158 0.84 -5.62 11.72
C TRP A 158 1.74 -5.26 12.92
N ALA A 159 2.92 -4.69 12.69
CA ALA A 159 3.85 -4.30 13.76
C ALA A 159 3.21 -3.35 14.80
N ILE A 160 2.52 -2.31 14.33
CA ILE A 160 1.88 -1.30 15.19
C ILE A 160 0.75 -1.91 16.01
N SER A 161 -0.06 -2.80 15.42
CA SER A 161 -1.16 -3.47 16.11
C SER A 161 -0.68 -4.30 17.31
N TYR A 162 0.54 -4.84 17.26
CA TYR A 162 1.12 -5.61 18.35
C TYR A 162 1.80 -4.76 19.41
N ALA A 163 2.47 -3.66 19.03
CA ALA A 163 3.01 -2.69 20.00
C ALA A 163 1.91 -2.15 20.94
N ASP A 164 0.69 -1.97 20.41
CA ASP A 164 -0.48 -1.57 21.19
C ASP A 164 -0.96 -2.64 22.19
N ILE A 165 -0.79 -3.92 21.85
CA ILE A 165 -1.23 -5.04 22.70
C ILE A 165 -0.27 -5.23 23.90
N ASP A 166 1.02 -5.00 23.73
CA ASP A 166 2.00 -5.09 24.82
C ASP A 166 1.93 -3.88 25.76
N GLY A 167 1.64 -2.68 25.23
CA GLY A 167 1.35 -1.49 26.05
C GLY A 167 0.12 -1.68 26.95
N ARG A 168 -0.90 -2.42 26.48
CA ARG A 168 -2.04 -2.82 27.34
C ARG A 168 -1.57 -3.69 28.50
N ALA A 169 -0.78 -4.75 28.24
CA ALA A 169 -0.30 -5.66 29.29
C ALA A 169 0.56 -4.94 30.35
N ALA A 170 1.42 -4.01 29.94
CA ALA A 170 2.22 -3.19 30.86
C ALA A 170 1.37 -2.24 31.73
N SER A 171 0.32 -1.62 31.16
CA SER A 171 -0.58 -0.73 31.91
C SER A 171 -1.42 -1.45 32.99
N PHE A 172 -1.70 -2.75 32.81
CA PHE A 172 -2.39 -3.56 33.81
C PHE A 172 -1.49 -4.00 34.97
N ALA A 173 -0.17 -4.09 34.76
CA ALA A 173 0.78 -4.46 35.82
C ALA A 173 1.09 -3.30 36.77
N SER A 174 0.99 -2.04 36.31
CA SER A 174 1.30 -0.85 37.10
C SER A 174 0.12 -0.31 37.93
N GLY A 175 -1.09 -0.84 37.77
CA GLY A 175 -2.29 -0.36 38.45
C GLY A 175 -2.76 -1.37 39.50
N GLY A 176 -2.26 -1.26 40.73
CA GLY A 176 -2.79 -1.98 41.88
C GLY A 176 -4.25 -1.61 42.11
N SER A 177 -5.18 -2.42 41.61
CA SER A 177 -6.56 -2.45 42.09
C SER A 177 -7.19 -3.77 41.69
N ASN A 178 -7.96 -4.33 42.62
CA ASN A 178 -8.71 -5.58 42.54
C ASN A 178 -9.84 -5.60 41.49
N LEU A 179 -9.66 -4.93 40.34
CA LEU A 179 -10.49 -5.02 39.14
C LEU A 179 -10.04 -6.13 38.18
N ALA A 180 -9.04 -6.93 38.57
CA ALA A 180 -8.52 -8.05 37.81
C ALA A 180 -9.53 -9.19 37.57
N ALA A 181 -10.71 -9.18 38.20
CA ALA A 181 -11.70 -10.25 38.08
C ALA A 181 -12.84 -10.00 37.07
N SER A 182 -13.07 -8.76 36.61
CA SER A 182 -14.33 -8.42 35.92
C SER A 182 -14.21 -8.03 34.43
N HIS A 183 -13.01 -7.79 33.91
CA HIS A 183 -12.84 -7.57 32.46
C HIS A 183 -12.70 -8.89 31.71
N ARG A 184 -13.86 -9.54 31.55
CA ARG A 184 -14.30 -10.39 30.43
C ARG A 184 -13.26 -11.41 29.95
N LYS A 185 -13.57 -12.69 30.18
CA LYS A 185 -13.07 -13.88 29.46
C LYS A 185 -13.23 -13.72 27.93
N ARG A 186 -12.54 -12.76 27.30
CA ARG A 186 -12.46 -12.67 25.85
C ARG A 186 -11.58 -13.85 25.46
N LYS A 187 -12.16 -14.86 24.81
CA LYS A 187 -11.39 -15.95 24.18
C LYS A 187 -10.28 -15.28 23.38
N GLN A 188 -9.04 -15.39 23.87
CA GLN A 188 -7.89 -14.83 23.19
C GLN A 188 -7.74 -15.59 21.88
N VAL A 189 -7.74 -14.86 20.76
CA VAL A 189 -7.57 -15.43 19.42
C VAL A 189 -6.24 -16.22 19.42
N PRO A 190 -6.21 -17.46 18.90
CA PRO A 190 -4.97 -18.24 18.83
C PRO A 190 -3.87 -17.49 18.08
N ALA A 191 -2.63 -17.54 18.57
CA ALA A 191 -1.52 -16.80 18.00
C ALA A 191 -1.26 -17.14 16.52
N TRP A 192 -1.42 -18.43 16.15
CA TRP A 192 -1.28 -18.88 14.77
C TRP A 192 -2.26 -18.17 13.84
N LEU A 193 -3.52 -18.01 14.25
CA LEU A 193 -4.56 -17.40 13.42
C LEU A 193 -4.25 -15.94 13.14
N VAL A 194 -3.73 -15.21 14.14
CA VAL A 194 -3.35 -13.80 13.96
C VAL A 194 -2.13 -13.67 13.05
N ASN A 195 -1.11 -14.53 13.21
CA ASN A 195 0.06 -14.55 12.32
C ASN A 195 -0.36 -14.81 10.87
N TRP A 196 -1.19 -15.83 10.62
CA TRP A 196 -1.69 -16.15 9.29
C TRP A 196 -2.55 -15.03 8.69
N THR A 197 -3.41 -14.42 9.49
CA THR A 197 -4.26 -13.31 9.01
C THR A 197 -3.40 -12.18 8.47
N TRP A 198 -2.42 -11.69 9.23
CA TRP A 198 -1.57 -10.59 8.79
C TRP A 198 -0.60 -10.99 7.67
N ALA A 199 -0.07 -12.21 7.69
CA ALA A 199 0.82 -12.71 6.66
C ALA A 199 0.12 -12.83 5.29
N LEU A 200 -1.18 -13.15 5.27
CA LEU A 200 -1.95 -13.37 4.04
C LEU A 200 -2.54 -12.09 3.43
N LEU A 201 -2.73 -11.01 4.20
CA LEU A 201 -3.33 -9.76 3.70
C LEU A 201 -2.66 -9.20 2.43
N PRO A 202 -1.31 -9.12 2.33
CA PRO A 202 -0.67 -8.65 1.10
C PRO A 202 -0.95 -9.54 -0.13
N PHE A 203 -1.09 -10.86 0.08
CA PHE A 203 -1.38 -11.81 -1.00
C PHE A 203 -2.80 -11.68 -1.52
N ILE A 204 -3.76 -11.29 -0.66
CA ILE A 204 -5.12 -10.96 -1.11
C ILE A 204 -5.08 -9.77 -2.06
N SER A 205 -4.28 -8.74 -1.74
CA SER A 205 -4.09 -7.59 -2.63
C SER A 205 -3.48 -8.00 -3.99
N ILE A 206 -2.47 -8.87 -4.00
CA ILE A 206 -1.92 -9.41 -5.27
C ILE A 206 -2.99 -10.18 -6.05
N GLY A 207 -3.68 -11.10 -5.39
CA GLY A 207 -4.71 -11.93 -6.01
C GLY A 207 -5.82 -11.10 -6.65
N SER A 208 -6.16 -9.96 -6.04
CA SER A 208 -7.20 -9.06 -6.55
C SER A 208 -6.86 -8.41 -7.90
N VAL A 209 -5.57 -8.22 -8.22
CA VAL A 209 -5.12 -7.59 -9.48
C VAL A 209 -4.56 -8.58 -10.50
N LEU A 210 -4.30 -9.83 -10.10
CA LEU A 210 -3.63 -10.81 -10.95
C LEU A 210 -4.40 -11.06 -12.25
N ASN A 211 -5.72 -11.21 -12.18
CA ASN A 211 -6.54 -11.43 -13.37
C ASN A 211 -6.47 -10.24 -14.34
N THR A 212 -6.57 -9.00 -13.82
CA THR A 212 -6.45 -7.79 -14.66
C THR A 212 -5.05 -7.64 -15.25
N ALA A 213 -4.00 -8.05 -14.53
CA ALA A 213 -2.64 -8.03 -15.03
C ALA A 213 -2.46 -8.99 -16.21
N LEU A 214 -2.95 -10.24 -16.08
CA LEU A 214 -2.88 -11.25 -17.14
C LEU A 214 -3.67 -10.83 -18.39
N LEU A 215 -4.89 -10.31 -18.22
CA LEU A 215 -5.72 -9.85 -19.33
C LEU A 215 -5.10 -8.63 -20.03
N SER A 216 -4.56 -7.67 -19.26
CA SER A 216 -3.85 -6.52 -19.82
C SER A 216 -2.64 -6.96 -20.63
N ASP A 217 -1.87 -7.92 -20.11
CA ASP A 217 -0.67 -8.43 -20.76
C ASP A 217 -0.98 -9.16 -22.05
N GLN A 218 -1.99 -10.03 -22.05
CA GLN A 218 -2.41 -10.74 -23.24
C GLN A 218 -2.75 -9.78 -24.40
N GLN A 219 -3.48 -8.70 -24.12
CA GLN A 219 -3.87 -7.73 -25.13
C GLN A 219 -2.68 -6.86 -25.61
N TRP A 220 -1.79 -6.46 -24.71
CA TRP A 220 -0.60 -5.70 -25.10
C TRP A 220 0.47 -6.55 -25.78
N GLU A 221 0.59 -7.82 -25.45
CA GLU A 221 1.44 -8.76 -26.20
C GLU A 221 0.88 -9.04 -27.59
N THR A 222 -0.46 -9.14 -27.74
CA THR A 222 -1.11 -9.22 -29.05
C THR A 222 -0.77 -7.98 -29.90
N ALA A 223 -0.86 -6.78 -29.32
CA ALA A 223 -0.48 -5.54 -30.01
C ALA A 223 1.02 -5.50 -30.36
N ARG A 224 1.89 -5.96 -29.45
CA ARG A 224 3.34 -6.05 -29.66
C ARG A 224 3.69 -6.96 -30.83
N HIS A 225 3.13 -8.16 -30.86
CA HIS A 225 3.33 -9.10 -31.97
C HIS A 225 2.75 -8.56 -33.28
N GLY A 226 1.55 -7.96 -33.22
CA GLY A 226 0.93 -7.27 -34.36
C GLY A 226 1.83 -6.17 -34.93
N TRP A 227 2.49 -5.37 -34.08
CA TRP A 227 3.43 -4.34 -34.50
C TRP A 227 4.63 -4.90 -35.28
N TYR A 228 5.24 -6.00 -34.82
CA TYR A 228 6.35 -6.63 -35.55
C TYR A 228 5.90 -7.11 -36.94
N GLN A 229 4.72 -7.74 -37.02
CA GLN A 229 4.16 -8.22 -38.28
C GLN A 229 3.77 -7.07 -39.22
N TRP A 230 3.18 -6.01 -38.67
CA TRP A 230 2.79 -4.83 -39.43
C TRP A 230 4.02 -4.11 -40.00
N ARG A 231 5.06 -3.94 -39.18
CA ARG A 231 6.32 -3.29 -39.57
C ARG A 231 7.02 -4.05 -40.69
N SER A 232 7.03 -5.38 -40.66
CA SER A 232 7.66 -6.18 -41.71
C SER A 232 6.85 -6.18 -43.02
N THR A 233 5.52 -6.28 -42.92
CA THR A 233 4.62 -6.33 -44.08
C THR A 233 4.61 -5.01 -44.86
N TYR A 234 4.58 -3.87 -44.16
CA TYR A 234 4.39 -2.55 -44.76
C TYR A 234 5.65 -1.66 -44.77
N ALA A 235 6.84 -2.26 -44.59
CA ALA A 235 8.11 -1.54 -44.52
C ALA A 235 8.36 -0.61 -45.72
N ASN A 236 8.01 -1.07 -46.94
CA ASN A 236 8.27 -0.37 -48.19
C ASN A 236 7.01 0.26 -48.80
N ALA A 237 5.89 0.25 -48.10
CA ALA A 237 4.65 0.84 -48.60
C ALA A 237 4.79 2.37 -48.73
N THR A 238 4.39 2.90 -49.89
CA THR A 238 4.42 4.34 -50.20
C THR A 238 3.04 4.99 -50.14
N GLU A 239 1.98 4.19 -50.27
CA GLU A 239 0.59 4.64 -50.25
C GLU A 239 -0.21 3.89 -49.18
N ILE A 240 -1.22 4.57 -48.62
CA ILE A 240 -2.14 3.99 -47.65
C ILE A 240 -3.06 3.01 -48.38
N SER A 241 -3.06 1.76 -47.93
CA SER A 241 -4.01 0.74 -48.38
C SER A 241 -5.01 0.41 -47.28
N ARG A 242 -6.15 -0.16 -47.69
CA ARG A 242 -7.17 -0.64 -46.76
C ARG A 242 -6.61 -1.67 -45.76
N GLU A 243 -5.88 -2.66 -46.25
CA GLU A 243 -5.34 -3.74 -45.42
C GLU A 243 -4.33 -3.21 -44.38
N MET A 244 -3.50 -2.24 -44.77
CA MET A 244 -2.59 -1.57 -43.83
C MET A 244 -3.35 -0.92 -42.66
N LEU A 245 -4.49 -0.28 -42.96
CA LEU A 245 -5.32 0.39 -41.95
C LEU A 245 -6.09 -0.60 -41.10
N LEU A 246 -6.55 -1.73 -41.65
CA LEU A 246 -7.20 -2.78 -40.88
C LEU A 246 -6.25 -3.41 -39.87
N ASP A 247 -5.05 -3.81 -40.30
CA ASP A 247 -4.04 -4.38 -39.40
C ASP A 247 -3.62 -3.36 -38.32
N ALA A 248 -3.51 -2.08 -38.69
CA ALA A 248 -3.23 -1.00 -37.76
C ALA A 248 -4.38 -0.76 -36.76
N GLN A 249 -5.64 -0.88 -37.21
CA GLN A 249 -6.82 -0.78 -36.37
C GLN A 249 -6.92 -1.96 -35.39
N ASP A 250 -6.50 -3.16 -35.78
CA ASP A 250 -6.43 -4.32 -34.89
C ASP A 250 -5.41 -4.12 -33.76
N ILE A 251 -4.23 -3.57 -34.08
CA ILE A 251 -3.24 -3.17 -33.06
C ILE A 251 -3.85 -2.13 -32.11
N TRP A 252 -4.47 -1.08 -32.65
CA TRP A 252 -5.12 -0.02 -31.87
C TRP A 252 -6.21 -0.55 -30.93
N THR A 253 -7.06 -1.45 -31.40
CA THR A 253 -8.13 -2.00 -30.57
C THR A 253 -7.59 -2.92 -29.48
N SER A 254 -6.54 -3.70 -29.77
CA SER A 254 -5.83 -4.51 -28.78
C SER A 254 -5.16 -3.64 -27.70
N GLU A 255 -4.52 -2.55 -28.12
CA GLU A 255 -3.94 -1.53 -27.24
C GLU A 255 -4.96 -0.94 -26.27
N LEU A 256 -6.12 -0.52 -26.80
CA LEU A 256 -7.23 0.00 -26.00
C LEU A 256 -7.78 -1.02 -25.00
N ARG A 257 -7.93 -2.29 -25.40
CA ARG A 257 -8.39 -3.35 -24.50
C ARG A 257 -7.38 -3.63 -23.38
N GLY A 258 -6.08 -3.64 -23.69
CA GLY A 258 -5.04 -3.74 -22.68
C GLY A 258 -5.09 -2.59 -21.69
N ALA A 259 -5.18 -1.35 -22.18
CA ALA A 259 -5.32 -0.16 -21.35
C ALA A 259 -6.58 -0.18 -20.47
N HIS A 260 -7.68 -0.75 -20.96
CA HIS A 260 -8.89 -0.92 -20.17
C HIS A 260 -8.67 -1.83 -18.96
N PHE A 261 -8.11 -3.04 -19.15
CA PHE A 261 -7.82 -3.95 -18.04
C PHE A 261 -6.76 -3.39 -17.09
N TYR A 262 -5.72 -2.75 -17.63
CA TYR A 262 -4.72 -2.04 -16.83
C TYR A 262 -5.37 -0.99 -15.93
N THR A 263 -6.31 -0.20 -16.45
CA THR A 263 -7.02 0.83 -15.67
C THR A 263 -7.84 0.21 -14.55
N ILE A 264 -8.54 -0.90 -14.80
CA ILE A 264 -9.27 -1.63 -13.74
C ILE A 264 -8.28 -2.10 -12.66
N GLY A 265 -7.14 -2.68 -13.06
CA GLY A 265 -6.09 -3.09 -12.13
C GLY A 265 -5.57 -1.93 -11.26
N ASN A 266 -5.37 -0.75 -11.85
CA ASN A 266 -4.96 0.45 -11.13
C ASN A 266 -6.03 0.96 -10.14
N ILE A 267 -7.32 0.87 -10.48
CA ILE A 267 -8.40 1.19 -9.55
C ILE A 267 -8.39 0.25 -8.35
N ILE A 268 -8.21 -1.05 -8.59
CA ILE A 268 -8.08 -2.05 -7.51
C ILE A 268 -6.85 -1.76 -6.64
N TRP A 269 -5.73 -1.34 -7.25
CA TRP A 269 -4.55 -0.89 -6.50
C TRP A 269 -4.85 0.30 -5.61
N ILE A 270 -5.54 1.32 -6.12
CA ILE A 270 -5.93 2.50 -5.33
C ILE A 270 -6.77 2.07 -4.12
N VAL A 271 -7.74 1.17 -4.31
CA VAL A 271 -8.56 0.64 -3.20
C VAL A 271 -7.69 -0.07 -2.16
N ASN A 272 -6.76 -0.94 -2.59
CA ASN A 272 -5.82 -1.62 -1.70
C ASN A 272 -4.93 -0.64 -0.93
N LEU A 273 -4.40 0.39 -1.60
CA LEU A 273 -3.54 1.41 -1.00
C LEU A 273 -4.29 2.28 0.02
N VAL A 274 -5.50 2.73 -0.33
CA VAL A 274 -6.35 3.50 0.59
C VAL A 274 -6.76 2.66 1.79
N GLY A 275 -7.11 1.39 1.59
CA GLY A 275 -7.44 0.46 2.66
C GLY A 275 -6.27 0.24 3.62
N GLY A 276 -5.10 -0.11 3.10
CA GLY A 276 -3.88 -0.30 3.88
C GLY A 276 -3.41 0.98 4.58
N GLY A 277 -3.46 2.12 3.90
CA GLY A 277 -3.11 3.44 4.45
C GLY A 277 -4.04 3.86 5.58
N THR A 278 -5.35 3.68 5.42
CA THR A 278 -6.35 3.97 6.45
C THR A 278 -6.13 3.10 7.69
N LEU A 279 -5.87 1.80 7.49
CA LEU A 279 -5.55 0.87 8.58
C LEU A 279 -4.30 1.30 9.33
N HIS A 280 -3.22 1.64 8.61
CA HIS A 280 -1.98 2.13 9.20
C HIS A 280 -2.20 3.40 10.03
N VAL A 281 -2.81 4.43 9.45
CA VAL A 281 -3.04 5.73 10.11
C VAL A 281 -3.91 5.55 11.35
N THR A 282 -4.96 4.73 11.27
CA THR A 282 -5.85 4.46 12.41
C THR A 282 -5.08 3.80 13.56
N LEU A 283 -4.31 2.75 13.26
CA LEU A 283 -3.53 2.03 14.27
C LEU A 283 -2.44 2.92 14.88
N ALA A 284 -1.73 3.70 14.06
CA ALA A 284 -0.72 4.64 14.52
C ALA A 284 -1.33 5.72 15.43
N GLY A 285 -2.47 6.31 15.03
CA GLY A 285 -3.19 7.30 15.83
C GLY A 285 -3.65 6.75 17.19
N LEU A 286 -4.20 5.53 17.20
CA LEU A 286 -4.58 4.84 18.43
C LEU A 286 -3.39 4.57 19.34
N LEU A 287 -2.25 4.14 18.78
CA LEU A 287 -1.02 3.92 19.52
C LEU A 287 -0.52 5.22 20.16
N ILE A 288 -0.47 6.32 19.40
CA ILE A 288 -0.04 7.64 19.90
C ILE A 288 -0.95 8.12 21.02
N PHE A 289 -2.27 8.07 20.84
CA PHE A 289 -3.24 8.52 21.85
C PHE A 289 -3.05 7.74 23.17
N ARG A 290 -2.86 6.43 23.07
CA ARG A 290 -2.67 5.57 24.25
C ARG A 290 -1.33 5.77 24.91
N LEU A 291 -0.26 5.94 24.13
CA LEU A 291 1.05 6.26 24.67
C LEU A 291 1.01 7.60 25.42
N ARG A 292 0.35 8.62 24.87
CA ARG A 292 0.13 9.90 25.57
C ARG A 292 -0.61 9.71 26.89
N ARG A 293 -1.70 8.95 26.89
CA ARG A 293 -2.47 8.64 28.11
C ARG A 293 -1.60 7.91 29.13
N HIS A 294 -0.82 6.91 28.71
CA HIS A 294 0.06 6.15 29.59
C HIS A 294 1.15 7.04 30.21
N LEU A 295 1.79 7.89 29.42
CA LEU A 295 2.79 8.85 29.90
C LEU A 295 2.18 9.88 30.86
N GLN A 296 0.95 10.33 30.62
CA GLN A 296 0.24 11.21 31.55
C GLN A 296 -0.03 10.49 32.88
N THR A 297 -0.51 9.25 32.86
CA THR A 297 -0.70 8.47 34.09
C THR A 297 0.62 8.26 34.85
N GLN A 298 1.71 7.94 34.15
CA GLN A 298 3.02 7.78 34.79
C GLN A 298 3.55 9.09 35.39
N ARG A 299 3.34 10.23 34.72
CA ARG A 299 3.70 11.55 35.29
C ARG A 299 2.91 11.84 36.57
N VAL A 300 1.59 11.63 36.56
CA VAL A 300 0.75 11.83 37.74
C VAL A 300 1.18 10.92 38.90
N LEU A 301 1.51 9.65 38.63
CA LEU A 301 2.00 8.71 39.65
C LEU A 301 3.39 9.11 40.16
N HIS A 302 4.27 9.58 39.30
CA HIS A 302 5.60 10.04 39.68
C HIS A 302 5.52 11.33 40.54
N ASP A 303 4.65 12.26 40.16
CA ASP A 303 4.42 13.51 40.90
C ASP A 303 3.74 13.26 42.25
N SER A 304 2.86 12.26 42.36
CA SER A 304 2.24 11.87 43.64
C SER A 304 3.21 11.15 44.58
N VAL A 305 4.21 10.42 44.05
CA VAL A 305 5.27 9.78 44.84
C VAL A 305 6.33 10.80 45.30
N LEU A 306 6.64 11.82 44.49
CA LEU A 306 7.60 12.88 44.85
C LEU A 306 7.00 14.03 45.65
N SER A 307 5.67 14.14 45.70
CA SER A 307 4.96 15.11 46.53
C SER A 307 4.22 14.42 47.70
N PRO A 308 4.89 13.75 48.66
CA PRO A 308 4.26 13.37 49.90
C PRO A 308 4.11 14.63 50.77
N THR A 309 3.29 15.59 50.35
CA THR A 309 3.13 16.85 51.10
C THR A 309 1.92 16.76 52.01
N LYS A 310 2.23 16.72 53.32
CA LYS A 310 1.45 17.35 54.40
C LYS A 310 0.00 16.89 54.55
N ALA A 311 -0.19 15.67 55.05
CA ALA A 311 -1.44 15.28 55.70
C ALA A 311 -1.15 14.50 57.00
N GLN A 312 -0.33 15.06 57.88
CA GLN A 312 -0.29 14.68 59.29
C GLN A 312 0.27 15.86 60.10
N ASN A 313 -0.60 16.83 60.38
CA ASN A 313 -0.39 17.74 61.51
C ASN A 313 -1.28 17.21 62.65
N PRO A 314 -0.74 16.49 63.64
CA PRO A 314 -1.51 15.97 64.77
C PRO A 314 -1.72 17.04 65.85
N SER A 315 -2.15 18.25 65.46
CA SER A 315 -2.24 19.39 66.37
C SER A 315 -3.35 20.36 65.98
N ARG A 316 -4.58 19.87 65.94
CA ARG A 316 -5.81 20.65 66.16
C ARG A 316 -7.02 19.72 66.06
N LEU A 317 -7.47 19.21 67.21
CA LEU A 317 -8.88 18.97 67.57
C LEU A 317 -8.95 18.33 68.97
N GLU A 318 -8.28 18.94 69.94
CA GLU A 318 -8.90 19.06 71.26
C GLU A 318 -9.46 20.47 71.33
N LEU A 319 -10.80 20.59 71.28
CA LEU A 319 -11.56 21.57 72.05
C LEU A 319 -13.04 21.19 72.01
N GLY A 320 -13.49 20.54 73.10
CA GLY A 320 -14.81 20.73 73.71
C GLY A 320 -16.06 20.13 73.05
N ASN A 321 -16.59 19.06 73.64
CA ASN A 321 -18.02 19.03 74.02
C ASN A 321 -18.24 18.14 75.26
N PRO A 322 -18.41 18.72 76.47
CA PRO A 322 -18.58 17.99 77.72
C PRO A 322 -20.06 17.67 77.99
N ASN A 323 -20.72 16.91 77.11
CA ASN A 323 -22.16 16.57 77.27
C ASN A 323 -22.57 15.18 76.77
N SER A 324 -21.66 14.21 76.62
CA SER A 324 -22.04 12.84 76.25
C SER A 324 -22.31 11.89 77.43
N GLU A 325 -22.10 12.34 78.67
CA GLU A 325 -22.47 11.58 79.88
C GLU A 325 -23.87 11.99 80.38
N LEU A 326 -24.94 11.60 79.67
CA LEU A 326 -26.29 11.66 80.27
C LEU A 326 -27.38 10.80 79.61
N ASN A 327 -27.05 9.95 78.62
CA ASN A 327 -28.07 9.12 77.95
C ASN A 327 -27.95 7.60 78.16
N HIS A 328 -27.20 7.15 79.18
CA HIS A 328 -27.05 5.72 79.45
C HIS A 328 -28.05 5.11 80.46
N ASN A 329 -29.12 5.82 80.85
CA ASN A 329 -30.02 5.35 81.92
C ASN A 329 -31.54 5.41 81.63
N ARG A 330 -31.98 5.12 80.39
CA ARG A 330 -33.41 4.91 80.09
C ARG A 330 -33.62 3.88 78.97
N SER A 331 -33.40 2.60 79.24
CA SER A 331 -34.08 1.49 78.53
C SER A 331 -33.74 0.12 79.16
N ALA A 332 -34.12 -0.12 80.41
CA ALA A 332 -34.15 -1.45 81.00
C ALA A 332 -35.12 -1.52 82.20
N LEU A 333 -36.38 -1.18 81.97
CA LEU A 333 -37.51 -1.50 82.85
C LEU A 333 -38.72 -1.82 81.95
N SER A 334 -38.72 -3.04 81.41
CA SER A 334 -39.89 -3.78 80.93
C SER A 334 -39.46 -5.21 80.60
N GLY A 335 -39.73 -6.13 81.52
CA GLY A 335 -39.35 -7.54 81.47
C GLY A 335 -39.26 -8.11 82.87
#